data_AF-A0A7N5K7K9-F1
#
_entry.id   AF-A0A7N5K7K9-F1
#
_cell.length_a   1.000
_cell.length_b   1.000
_cell.length_c   1.000
_cell.angle_alpha   90.00
_cell.angle_beta   90.00
_cell.angle_gamma   90.00
#
_symmetry.space_group_name_H-M   'P 1'
#
loop_
_entity.id
_entity.type
_entity.pdbx_description
1 polymer ?
#
loop_
_entity_poly.entity_id
_entity_poly.type
_entity_poly.pdbx_seq_one_letter_code
_entity_poly.pdbx_strand_id
1 'polypeptide(L)'
;MFTMTRALEDTLLQQFIYQKLEIAYAIYKPFPFLEGLRDNFFITETMYRESMEACRNQVPIPRVVYNVLTHLEKNFSVSFLEMLFSRINLHEYPHLMTILKGFRSGTRLLEYLLVVIIPI
;
A
#
# COMPACT_ATOMS: atom_id res chain seq x y z
N MET A 1 24.39 3.90 1.87
CA MET A 1 23.12 4.65 1.98
C MET A 1 22.72 5.04 0.58
N PHE A 2 21.84 4.29 -0.07
CA PHE A 2 21.34 4.66 -1.39
C PHE A 2 20.50 5.93 -1.23
N THR A 3 20.63 6.91 -2.11
CA THR A 3 19.71 8.06 -2.15
C THR A 3 18.60 7.73 -3.13
N MET A 4 17.35 7.69 -2.64
CA MET A 4 16.17 7.64 -3.49
C MET A 4 16.17 8.90 -4.37
N THR A 5 16.16 8.73 -5.69
CA THR A 5 16.08 9.87 -6.61
C THR A 5 14.62 10.24 -6.81
N ARG A 6 14.35 11.54 -6.98
CA ARG A 6 13.00 12.03 -7.28
C ARG A 6 12.35 11.32 -8.47
N ALA A 7 13.13 11.02 -9.50
CA ALA A 7 12.67 10.27 -10.67
C ALA A 7 12.20 8.83 -10.34
N LEU A 8 12.86 8.18 -9.38
CA LEU A 8 12.46 6.85 -8.93
C LEU A 8 11.17 6.91 -8.11
N GLU A 9 11.03 7.91 -7.24
CA GLU A 9 9.80 8.16 -6.48
C GLU A 9 8.61 8.50 -7.39
N ASP A 10 8.81 9.33 -8.41
CA ASP A 10 7.79 9.64 -9.41
C ASP A 10 7.37 8.37 -10.18
N THR A 11 8.33 7.52 -10.55
CA THR A 11 8.03 6.25 -11.25
C THR A 11 7.24 5.30 -10.35
N LEU A 12 7.57 5.26 -9.06
CA LEU A 12 6.86 4.48 -8.04
C LEU A 12 5.42 4.94 -7.85
N LEU A 13 5.22 6.25 -7.76
CA LEU A 13 3.90 6.84 -7.67
C LEU A 13 3.07 6.51 -8.91
N GLN A 14 3.63 6.62 -10.12
CA GLN A 14 2.90 6.25 -11.34
C GLN A 14 2.49 4.78 -11.35
N GLN A 15 3.38 3.87 -10.94
CA GLN A 15 3.07 2.46 -10.84
C GLN A 15 1.99 2.18 -9.79
N PHE A 16 2.05 2.86 -8.65
CA PHE A 16 1.02 2.80 -7.60
C PHE A 16 -0.34 3.25 -8.10
N ILE A 17 -0.42 4.40 -8.79
CA ILE A 17 -1.67 4.91 -9.38
C ILE A 17 -2.22 3.91 -10.40
N TYR A 18 -1.36 3.36 -11.27
CA TYR A 18 -1.75 2.39 -12.29
C TYR A 18 -2.33 1.11 -11.67
N GLN A 19 -1.75 0.61 -10.58
CA GLN A 19 -2.17 -0.62 -9.91
C GLN A 19 -3.15 -0.40 -8.75
N LYS A 20 -3.54 0.84 -8.45
CA LYS A 20 -4.38 1.19 -7.28
C LYS A 20 -5.65 0.35 -7.21
N LEU A 21 -6.32 0.16 -8.34
CA LEU A 21 -7.54 -0.64 -8.40
C LEU A 21 -7.29 -2.10 -8.04
N GLU A 22 -6.23 -2.69 -8.58
CA GLU A 22 -5.82 -4.07 -8.27
C GLU A 22 -5.43 -4.22 -6.79
N ILE A 23 -4.74 -3.24 -6.22
CA ILE A 23 -4.41 -3.20 -4.79
C ILE A 23 -5.69 -3.18 -3.96
N ALA A 24 -6.66 -2.36 -4.35
CA ALA A 24 -7.94 -2.27 -3.65
C ALA A 24 -8.72 -3.59 -3.66
N TYR A 25 -8.69 -4.33 -4.78
CA TYR A 25 -9.32 -5.66 -4.87
C TYR A 25 -8.55 -6.74 -4.10
N ALA A 26 -7.21 -6.64 -4.03
CA ALA A 26 -6.39 -7.59 -3.29
C ALA A 26 -6.64 -7.53 -1.76
N ILE A 27 -7.00 -6.36 -1.24
CA ILE A 27 -7.28 -6.14 0.19
C ILE A 27 -8.78 -6.39 0.44
N TYR A 28 -9.13 -7.63 0.73
CA TYR A 28 -10.53 -8.08 0.86
C TYR A 28 -11.11 -7.96 2.29
N LYS A 29 -10.30 -7.56 3.28
CA LYS A 29 -10.74 -7.33 4.66
C LYS A 29 -10.01 -6.15 5.30
N PRO A 30 -10.63 -5.39 6.23
CA PRO A 30 -10.04 -4.18 6.80
C PRO A 30 -8.77 -4.41 7.62
N PHE A 31 -8.79 -5.42 8.50
CA PHE A 31 -7.64 -5.81 9.30
C PHE A 31 -6.75 -6.78 8.51
N PRO A 32 -5.42 -6.58 8.49
CA PRO A 32 -4.63 -5.60 9.25
C PRO A 32 -4.34 -4.26 8.54
N PHE A 33 -4.85 -4.05 7.33
CA PHE A 33 -4.50 -2.92 6.49
C PHE A 33 -4.80 -1.54 7.11
N LEU A 34 -6.01 -1.32 7.62
CA LEU A 34 -6.40 -0.01 8.17
C LEU A 34 -5.65 0.32 9.48
N GLU A 35 -5.43 -0.67 10.32
CA GLU A 35 -4.64 -0.55 11.54
C GLU A 35 -3.18 -0.25 11.21
N GLY A 36 -2.60 -0.97 10.24
CA GLY A 36 -1.24 -0.71 9.76
C GLY A 36 -1.08 0.73 9.26
N LEU A 37 -2.06 1.27 8.54
CA LEU A 37 -2.05 2.67 8.12
C LEU A 37 -2.11 3.66 9.28
N ARG A 38 -3.02 3.44 10.24
CA ARG A 38 -3.21 4.32 11.40
C ARG A 38 -1.97 4.31 12.30
N ASP A 39 -1.49 3.12 12.66
CA ASP A 39 -0.41 2.93 13.64
C ASP A 39 0.94 3.44 13.12
N ASN A 40 1.09 3.53 11.79
CA ASN A 40 2.25 4.13 11.12
C ASN A 40 1.98 5.58 10.64
N PHE A 41 0.90 6.23 11.10
CA PHE A 41 0.57 7.63 10.83
C PHE A 41 0.35 8.01 9.35
N PHE A 42 0.04 7.05 8.48
CA PHE A 42 -0.30 7.33 7.07
C PHE A 42 -1.71 7.89 6.90
N ILE A 43 -2.62 7.57 7.83
CA ILE A 43 -3.97 8.14 7.89
C ILE A 43 -4.24 8.71 9.27
N THR A 44 -5.13 9.70 9.35
CA THR A 44 -5.57 10.27 10.62
C THR A 44 -6.53 9.31 11.34
N GLU A 45 -6.68 9.49 12.65
CA GLU A 45 -7.69 8.76 13.43
C GLU A 45 -9.11 8.99 12.87
N THR A 46 -9.41 10.20 12.40
CA THR A 46 -10.69 10.51 11.76
C THR A 46 -10.92 9.66 10.52
N MET A 47 -9.94 9.60 9.61
CA MET A 47 -10.04 8.77 8.40
C MET A 47 -10.17 7.28 8.71
N TYR A 48 -9.46 6.81 9.74
CA TYR A 48 -9.57 5.43 10.21
C TYR A 48 -11.01 5.14 10.69
N ARG A 49 -11.57 5.99 11.54
CA ARG A 49 -12.94 5.85 12.07
C ARG A 49 -13.98 5.87 10.95
N GLU A 50 -13.88 6.81 10.02
CA GLU A 50 -14.77 6.92 8.85
C GLU A 50 -14.69 5.68 7.95
N SER A 51 -13.48 5.14 7.73
CA SER A 51 -13.28 3.93 6.95
C SER A 51 -13.91 2.71 7.63
N MET A 52 -13.72 2.57 8.95
CA MET A 52 -14.34 1.50 9.74
C MET A 52 -15.86 1.63 9.80
N GLU A 53 -16.39 2.84 9.86
CA GLU A 53 -17.83 3.11 9.78
C GLU A 53 -18.39 2.74 8.40
N ALA A 54 -17.70 3.07 7.31
CA ALA A 54 -18.10 2.64 5.97
C ALA A 54 -18.17 1.11 5.85
N CYS A 55 -17.19 0.39 6.42
CA CYS A 55 -17.21 -1.07 6.51
C CYS A 55 -18.43 -1.59 7.29
N ARG A 56 -18.79 -0.96 8.42
CA ARG A 56 -20.01 -1.31 9.20
C ARG A 56 -21.29 -1.07 8.42
N ASN A 57 -21.31 -0.03 7.60
CA ASN A 57 -22.42 0.32 6.71
C ASN A 57 -22.44 -0.51 5.42
N GLN A 58 -21.71 -1.64 5.39
CA GLN A 58 -21.70 -2.60 4.28
C GLN A 58 -21.21 -2.02 2.95
N VAL A 59 -20.44 -0.91 2.99
CA VAL A 59 -19.72 -0.45 1.80
C VAL A 59 -18.71 -1.53 1.41
N PRO A 60 -18.63 -1.94 0.13
CA PRO A 60 -17.68 -2.96 -0.29
C PRO A 60 -16.24 -2.60 0.12
N ILE A 61 -15.53 -3.54 0.74
CA ILE A 61 -14.16 -3.32 1.24
C ILE A 61 -13.23 -2.75 0.15
N PRO A 62 -13.22 -3.26 -1.10
CA PRO A 62 -12.39 -2.68 -2.15
C PRO A 62 -12.69 -1.20 -2.40
N ARG A 63 -13.94 -0.76 -2.23
CA ARG A 63 -14.31 0.66 -2.39
C ARG A 63 -13.77 1.50 -1.23
N VAL A 64 -13.83 1.00 0.00
CA VAL A 64 -13.24 1.66 1.17
C VAL A 64 -11.72 1.78 1.00
N VAL A 65 -11.06 0.69 0.62
CA VAL A 65 -9.61 0.67 0.37
C VAL A 65 -9.25 1.63 -0.75
N TYR A 66 -9.96 1.62 -1.87
CA TYR A 66 -9.69 2.52 -3.00
C TYR A 66 -9.77 4.00 -2.61
N ASN A 67 -10.71 4.38 -1.75
CA ASN A 67 -10.83 5.75 -1.24
C ASN A 67 -9.63 6.13 -0.36
N VAL A 68 -9.21 5.23 0.53
CA VAL A 68 -8.01 5.42 1.36
C VAL A 68 -6.75 5.54 0.50
N LEU A 69 -6.57 4.65 -0.48
CA LEU A 69 -5.45 4.71 -1.43
C LEU A 69 -5.44 6.02 -2.22
N THR A 70 -6.60 6.52 -2.65
CA THR A 70 -6.73 7.81 -3.36
C THR A 70 -6.33 8.99 -2.48
N HIS A 71 -6.53 8.92 -1.16
CA HIS A 71 -6.00 9.92 -0.25
C HIS A 71 -4.46 9.83 -0.16
N LEU A 72 -3.93 8.61 -0.09
CA LEU A 72 -2.48 8.37 0.04
C LEU A 72 -1.70 8.75 -1.22
N GLU A 73 -2.32 8.76 -2.41
CA GLU A 73 -1.71 9.29 -3.63
C GLU A 73 -1.19 10.73 -3.47
N LYS A 74 -1.90 11.57 -2.70
CA LYS A 74 -1.55 12.99 -2.51
C LYS A 74 -0.31 13.19 -1.63
N ASN A 75 -0.04 12.23 -0.75
CA ASN A 75 1.07 12.24 0.21
C ASN A 75 1.86 10.93 0.08
N PHE A 76 2.13 10.55 -1.17
CA PHE A 76 2.82 9.31 -1.46
C PHE A 76 4.20 9.30 -0.83
N SER A 77 4.60 8.13 -0.32
CA SER A 77 5.94 7.92 0.21
C SER A 77 6.37 6.47 0.00
N VAL A 78 7.67 6.25 -0.08
CA VAL A 78 8.23 4.89 -0.18
C VAL A 78 7.90 4.07 1.07
N SER A 79 7.92 4.68 2.26
CA SER A 79 7.56 4.02 3.52
C SER A 79 6.11 3.52 3.53
N PHE A 80 5.20 4.19 2.82
CA PHE A 80 3.85 3.66 2.63
C PHE A 80 3.86 2.36 1.81
N LEU A 81 4.64 2.28 0.73
CA LEU A 81 4.77 1.04 -0.03
C LEU A 81 5.39 -0.09 0.80
N GLU A 82 6.39 0.22 1.64
CA GLU A 82 6.99 -0.76 2.56
C GLU A 82 5.95 -1.32 3.54
N MET A 83 5.08 -0.46 4.08
CA MET A 83 3.98 -0.89 4.95
C MET A 83 2.93 -1.70 4.18
N LEU A 84 2.52 -1.23 2.99
CA LEU A 84 1.56 -1.91 2.12
C LEU A 84 2.02 -3.34 1.79
N PHE A 85 3.30 -3.51 1.45
CA PHE A 85 3.91 -4.80 1.13
C PHE A 85 4.65 -5.42 2.32
N SER A 86 4.27 -5.07 3.54
CA SER A 86 4.81 -5.68 4.75
C SER A 86 4.53 -7.19 4.78
N ARG A 87 5.33 -7.93 5.55
CA ARG A 87 5.15 -9.39 5.74
C ARG A 87 3.74 -9.74 6.19
N ILE A 88 3.17 -8.93 7.07
CA ILE A 88 1.82 -9.10 7.59
C ILE A 88 0.79 -8.95 6.46
N ASN A 89 0.86 -7.86 5.68
CA ASN A 89 -0.07 -7.63 4.58
C ASN A 89 0.08 -8.67 3.46
N LEU A 90 1.31 -9.08 3.12
CA LEU A 90 1.54 -10.12 2.11
C LEU A 90 1.01 -11.49 2.53
N HIS A 91 1.06 -11.80 3.83
CA HIS A 91 0.47 -13.02 4.38
C HIS A 91 -1.06 -12.99 4.34
N GLU A 92 -1.66 -11.88 4.78
CA GLU A 92 -3.12 -11.74 4.86
C GLU A 92 -3.80 -11.54 3.50
N TYR A 93 -3.08 -10.92 2.56
CA TYR A 93 -3.56 -10.55 1.22
C TYR A 93 -2.61 -11.12 0.15
N PRO A 94 -2.65 -12.43 -0.14
CA PRO A 94 -1.68 -13.07 -1.03
C PRO A 94 -1.67 -12.52 -2.46
N HIS A 95 -2.79 -11.93 -2.93
CA HIS A 95 -2.85 -11.27 -4.23
C HIS A 95 -1.96 -10.01 -4.33
N LEU A 96 -1.60 -9.39 -3.19
CA LEU A 96 -0.60 -8.31 -3.17
C LEU A 96 0.78 -8.79 -3.64
N MET A 97 1.09 -10.08 -3.50
CA MET A 97 2.37 -10.64 -3.98
C MET A 97 2.48 -10.56 -5.51
N THR A 98 1.38 -10.75 -6.24
CA THR A 98 1.35 -10.61 -7.70
C THR A 98 1.56 -9.15 -8.11
N ILE A 99 0.95 -8.23 -7.38
CA ILE A 99 1.10 -6.78 -7.62
C ILE A 99 2.53 -6.35 -7.33
N LEU A 100 3.10 -6.78 -6.20
CA LEU A 100 4.51 -6.55 -5.84
C LEU A 100 5.45 -7.05 -6.94
N LYS A 101 5.16 -8.21 -7.55
CA LYS A 101 5.92 -8.70 -8.72
C LYS A 101 5.78 -7.80 -9.95
N GLY A 102 4.63 -7.19 -10.17
CA GLY A 102 4.43 -6.18 -11.22
C GLY A 102 5.30 -4.93 -11.03
N PHE A 103 5.48 -4.46 -9.79
CA PHE A 103 6.46 -3.41 -9.48
C PHE A 103 7.89 -3.84 -9.86
N ARG A 104 8.25 -5.12 -9.69
CA ARG A 104 9.59 -5.68 -9.99
C ARG A 104 9.93 -5.74 -11.48
N SER A 105 8.95 -5.86 -12.37
CA SER A 105 9.20 -6.01 -13.82
C SER A 105 9.43 -4.69 -14.57
N GLY A 106 9.11 -3.54 -13.97
CA GLY A 106 9.23 -2.22 -14.62
C GLY A 106 10.24 -1.27 -14.00
N THR A 107 10.77 -1.56 -12.80
CA THR A 107 11.59 -0.61 -12.04
C THR A 107 12.67 -1.31 -11.22
N ARG A 108 13.84 -0.66 -11.05
CA ARG A 108 15.01 -1.12 -10.27
C ARG A 108 14.75 -1.28 -8.75
N LEU A 109 13.49 -1.41 -8.34
CA LEU A 109 13.07 -1.54 -6.95
C LEU A 109 13.53 -2.81 -6.26
N LEU A 110 13.94 -3.81 -7.02
CA LEU A 110 14.45 -5.05 -6.45
C LEU A 110 15.72 -4.82 -5.62
N GLU A 111 16.64 -3.96 -6.04
CA GLU A 111 17.83 -3.67 -5.24
C GLU A 111 17.48 -3.02 -3.90
N TYR A 112 16.41 -2.21 -3.86
CA TYR A 112 15.99 -1.52 -2.64
C TYR A 112 15.10 -2.37 -1.73
N LEU A 113 14.04 -2.97 -2.28
CA LEU A 113 13.08 -3.76 -1.51
C LEU A 113 13.65 -5.13 -1.09
N LEU A 114 14.55 -5.76 -1.88
CA LEU A 114 15.21 -7.00 -1.43
C LEU A 114 16.18 -6.76 -0.28
N VAL A 115 16.88 -5.61 -0.26
CA VAL A 115 17.82 -5.25 0.82
C VAL A 115 17.08 -4.88 2.11
N VAL A 116 15.87 -4.32 2.01
CA VAL A 116 15.13 -3.80 3.17
C VAL A 116 14.08 -4.78 3.74
N ILE A 117 13.44 -5.63 2.92
CA ILE A 117 12.26 -6.43 3.34
C ILE A 117 12.61 -7.90 3.66
N ILE A 118 13.77 -8.39 3.23
CA ILE A 118 14.24 -9.74 3.54
C ILE A 118 15.48 -9.61 4.45
N PRO A 119 15.37 -9.82 5.79
CA PRO A 119 16.55 -10.17 6.54
C PRO A 119 16.99 -11.56 6.07
N ILE A 120 18.29 -11.69 5.82
CA ILE A 120 18.99 -12.97 5.66
C ILE A 120 18.68 -13.86 6.86
#